data_AF-A0A4R3NSN4-F1
#
_entry.id   AF-A0A4R3NSN4-F1
#
_cell.length_a   1.000
_cell.length_b   1.000
_cell.length_c   1.000
_cell.angle_alpha   90.00
_cell.angle_beta   90.00
_cell.angle_gamma   90.00
#
_symmetry.space_group_name_H-M   'P 1'
#
loop_
_entity.id
_entity.type
_entity.pdbx_description
1 polymer ?
#
loop_
_entity_poly.entity_id
_entity_poly.type
_entity_poly.pdbx_seq_one_letter_code
_entity_poly.pdbx_strand_id
1 'polypeptide(L)'
;MRQNLMTGKNIETLMALDFEASSLSVESWPIEVGISWIEGNQVQTWSSLIRPASVWERADWSKQSEAVHGISMSDLESAPTV
;
A
#
# COMPACT_ATOMS: atom_id res chain seq x y z
N MET A 1 -36.55 -19.34 25.85
CA MET A 1 -35.31 -19.68 25.11
C MET A 1 -34.82 -18.41 24.41
N ARG A 2 -33.73 -17.81 24.89
CA ARG A 2 -33.02 -16.75 24.15
C ARG A 2 -31.89 -17.44 23.41
N GLN A 3 -31.89 -17.39 22.09
CA GLN A 3 -30.82 -17.97 21.30
C GLN A 3 -29.54 -17.19 21.55
N ASN A 4 -28.48 -17.90 21.97
CA ASN A 4 -27.12 -17.38 22.01
C ASN A 4 -26.71 -17.03 20.57
N LEU A 5 -26.62 -15.73 20.26
CA LEU A 5 -25.91 -15.30 19.06
C LEU A 5 -24.43 -15.58 19.29
N MET A 6 -23.84 -16.34 18.37
CA MET A 6 -22.43 -16.64 18.27
C MET A 6 -21.62 -15.33 18.39
N THR A 7 -20.90 -15.16 19.49
CA THR A 7 -19.85 -14.14 19.63
C THR A 7 -18.66 -14.60 18.76
N GLY A 8 -18.85 -14.53 17.45
CA GLY A 8 -17.74 -14.46 16.52
C GLY A 8 -16.90 -13.27 16.94
N LYS A 9 -15.62 -13.51 17.20
CA LYS A 9 -14.63 -12.50 17.58
C LYS A 9 -14.87 -11.25 16.72
N ASN A 10 -15.32 -10.16 17.34
CA ASN A 10 -15.48 -8.89 16.63
C ASN A 10 -14.12 -8.57 16.02
N ILE A 11 -14.04 -8.49 14.69
CA ILE A 11 -12.90 -7.83 14.04
C ILE A 11 -13.05 -6.38 14.46
N GLU A 12 -12.33 -5.96 15.50
CA GLU A 12 -12.47 -4.61 16.06
C GLU A 12 -12.14 -3.53 15.03
N THR A 13 -11.30 -3.86 14.03
CA THR A 13 -11.08 -3.04 12.84
C THR A 13 -10.58 -3.91 11.67
N LEU A 14 -11.22 -3.82 10.51
CA LEU A 14 -10.74 -4.42 9.26
C LEU A 14 -10.03 -3.33 8.44
N MET A 15 -8.80 -3.61 8.01
CA MET A 15 -8.05 -2.74 7.11
C MET A 15 -7.47 -3.56 5.96
N ALA A 16 -7.54 -3.03 4.74
CA ALA A 16 -6.80 -3.50 3.59
C ALA A 16 -5.54 -2.64 3.45
N LEU A 17 -4.38 -3.29 3.39
CA LEU A 17 -3.08 -2.66 3.17
C LEU A 17 -2.53 -3.20 1.86
N ASP A 18 -2.04 -2.30 1.01
CA ASP A 18 -1.46 -2.64 -0.28
C ASP A 18 -0.20 -1.81 -0.55
N PHE A 19 0.74 -2.40 -1.30
CA PHE A 19 1.96 -1.76 -1.71
C PHE A 19 2.18 -1.96 -3.19
N GLU A 20 2.49 -0.87 -3.88
CA GLU A 20 3.02 -0.93 -5.23
C GLU A 20 4.55 -1.08 -5.17
N ALA A 21 5.12 -1.78 -6.15
CA ALA A 21 6.54 -2.15 -6.14
C ALA A 21 7.30 -1.63 -7.36
N SER A 22 8.59 -1.36 -7.19
CA SER A 22 9.50 -0.92 -8.25
C SER A 22 9.64 -1.92 -9.39
N SER A 23 9.47 -3.22 -9.10
CA SER A 23 9.60 -4.33 -10.03
C SER A 23 8.95 -5.60 -9.46
N LEU A 24 9.06 -6.72 -10.19
CA LEU A 24 8.70 -8.07 -9.70
C LEU A 24 9.93 -8.88 -9.23
N SER A 25 11.09 -8.23 -9.11
CA SER A 25 12.32 -8.89 -8.66
C SER A 25 12.30 -9.11 -7.15
N VAL A 26 13.27 -9.88 -6.65
CA VAL A 26 13.47 -10.03 -5.21
C VAL A 26 14.14 -8.79 -4.59
N GLU A 27 14.79 -7.98 -5.41
CA GLU A 27 15.42 -6.70 -5.07
C GLU A 27 14.42 -5.53 -5.09
N SER A 28 13.14 -5.81 -5.37
CA SER A 28 12.08 -4.80 -5.44
C SER A 28 11.88 -4.05 -4.11
N TRP A 29 11.42 -2.82 -4.25
CA TRP A 29 11.19 -1.90 -3.15
C TRP A 29 9.87 -1.15 -3.32
N PRO A 30 9.22 -0.72 -2.22
CA PRO A 30 7.87 -0.14 -2.28
C PRO A 30 7.90 1.30 -2.81
N ILE A 31 6.93 1.64 -3.66
CA ILE A 31 6.84 2.95 -4.34
C ILE A 31 5.59 3.74 -3.94
N GLU A 32 4.56 3.06 -3.45
CA GLU A 32 3.35 3.62 -2.85
C GLU A 32 2.88 2.69 -1.72
N VAL A 33 2.23 3.26 -0.71
CA VAL A 33 1.44 2.52 0.27
C VAL A 33 0.00 3.02 0.25
N GLY A 34 -0.96 2.10 0.23
CA GLY A 34 -2.38 2.38 0.35
C GLY A 34 -3.00 1.65 1.53
N ILE A 35 -3.85 2.35 2.30
CA ILE A 35 -4.64 1.75 3.37
C ILE A 35 -6.12 2.11 3.19
N SER A 36 -6.99 1.12 3.32
CA SER A 36 -8.43 1.33 3.38
C SER A 36 -9.04 0.66 4.60
N TRP A 37 -9.97 1.35 5.27
CA TRP A 37 -10.65 0.85 6.46
C TRP A 37 -12.13 1.22 6.45
N ILE A 38 -12.91 0.59 7.32
CA ILE A 38 -14.33 0.89 7.46
C ILE A 38 -14.52 1.83 8.66
N GLU A 39 -15.08 3.01 8.41
CA GLU A 39 -15.52 3.95 9.45
C GLU A 39 -17.04 4.17 9.31
N GLY A 40 -17.80 3.72 10.31
CA GLY A 40 -19.26 3.66 10.22
C GLY A 40 -19.71 2.69 9.12
N ASN A 41 -20.38 3.21 8.10
CA ASN A 41 -20.84 2.44 6.93
C ASN A 41 -20.19 2.91 5.63
N GLN A 42 -18.97 3.47 5.72
CA GLN A 42 -18.21 3.97 4.59
C GLN A 42 -16.79 3.41 4.60
N VAL A 43 -16.23 3.23 3.39
CA VAL A 43 -14.81 2.93 3.21
C VAL A 43 -14.05 4.25 3.18
N GLN A 44 -13.04 4.36 4.03
CA GLN A 44 -12.05 5.42 3.99
C GLN A 44 -10.77 4.88 3.36
N THR A 45 -10.06 5.73 2.64
CA THR A 45 -8.80 5.37 1.97
C THR A 45 -7.80 6.50 2.16
N TRP A 46 -6.56 6.13 2.45
CA TRP A 46 -5.39 6.99 2.42
C TRP A 46 -4.30 6.31 1.61
N SER A 47 -3.54 7.08 0.83
CA SER A 47 -2.31 6.59 0.20
C SER A 47 -1.21 7.64 0.23
N SER A 48 0.03 7.18 0.07
CA SER A 48 1.20 8.03 -0.11
C SER A 48 2.23 7.35 -0.99
N LEU A 49 2.81 8.11 -1.91
CA LEU A 49 4.05 7.73 -2.56
C LEU A 49 5.18 7.59 -1.53
N ILE A 50 6.13 6.72 -1.83
CA ILE A 50 7.30 6.44 -1.00
C ILE A 50 8.54 6.90 -1.75
N ARG A 51 9.29 7.83 -1.15
CA ARG A 51 10.57 8.25 -1.72
C ARG A 51 11.60 7.13 -1.61
N PRO A 52 12.38 6.82 -2.66
CA PRO A 52 13.33 5.72 -2.61
C PRO A 52 14.40 5.97 -1.55
N ALA A 53 14.61 5.00 -0.66
CA ALA A 53 15.71 5.05 0.29
C ALA A 53 17.06 4.99 -0.45
N SER A 54 18.09 5.62 0.09
CA SER A 54 19.43 5.63 -0.51
C SER A 54 20.09 4.24 -0.60
N VAL A 55 19.60 3.27 0.19
CA VAL A 55 20.06 1.88 0.21
C VAL A 55 19.36 0.98 -0.81
N TRP A 56 18.29 1.47 -1.46
CA TRP A 56 17.60 0.69 -2.49
C TRP A 56 18.29 0.85 -3.84
N GLU A 57 18.42 -0.27 -4.54
CA GLU A 57 19.06 -0.32 -5.85
C GLU A 57 18.14 0.34 -6.89
N ARG A 58 18.44 1.59 -7.27
CA ARG A 58 17.67 2.31 -8.30
C ARG A 58 17.63 1.58 -9.64
N ALA A 59 18.65 0.76 -9.92
CA ALA A 59 18.75 -0.03 -11.13
C ALA A 59 17.66 -1.12 -11.23
N ASP A 60 17.02 -1.49 -10.12
CA ASP A 60 15.89 -2.44 -10.11
C ASP A 60 14.60 -1.86 -10.73
N TRP A 61 14.53 -0.53 -10.93
CA TRP A 61 13.34 0.11 -11.47
C TRP A 61 12.86 -0.52 -12.80
N SER A 62 11.66 -1.09 -12.78
CA SER A 62 11.05 -1.74 -13.92
C SER A 62 10.16 -0.78 -14.70
N LYS A 63 10.49 -0.56 -15.98
CA LYS A 63 9.61 0.17 -16.90
C LYS A 63 8.25 -0.51 -17.13
N GLN A 64 8.17 -1.82 -16.93
CA GLN A 64 6.90 -2.53 -16.96
C GLN A 64 6.05 -2.21 -15.73
N SER A 65 6.65 -2.19 -14.52
CA SER A 65 5.93 -1.82 -13.30
C SER A 65 5.50 -0.35 -13.34
N GLU A 66 6.36 0.57 -13.80
CA GLU A 66 5.99 1.97 -14.06
C GLU A 66 4.73 2.08 -14.94
N ALA A 67 4.65 1.28 -16.01
CA ALA A 67 3.49 1.28 -16.91
C ALA A 67 2.23 0.66 -16.29
N VAL A 68 2.38 -0.34 -15.41
CA VAL A 68 1.25 -0.99 -14.71
C VAL A 68 0.67 -0.07 -13.64
N HIS A 69 1.53 0.56 -12.83
CA HIS A 69 1.11 1.39 -11.70
C HIS A 69 0.84 2.85 -12.10
N GLY A 70 1.39 3.32 -13.22
CA GLY A 70 1.27 4.71 -13.66
C GLY A 70 2.07 5.69 -12.81
N ILE A 71 3.07 5.20 -12.07
CA ILE A 71 3.95 5.99 -11.19
C ILE A 71 5.35 5.99 -11.79
N SER A 72 5.84 7.16 -12.16
CA SER A 72 7.18 7.35 -12.69
C SER A 72 8.22 7.50 -11.58
N MET A 73 9.48 7.18 -11.86
CA MET A 73 10.58 7.41 -10.91
C MET A 73 10.68 8.89 -10.50
N SER A 74 10.33 9.83 -11.40
CA SER A 74 10.32 11.26 -11.10
C SER A 74 9.23 11.68 -10.11
N ASP A 75 8.08 10.99 -10.08
CA ASP A 75 7.01 11.29 -9.12
C ASP A 75 7.52 11.05 -7.69
N LEU A 76 8.38 10.03 -7.53
CA LEU A 76 8.93 9.63 -6.24
C LEU A 76 9.98 10.60 -5.68
N GLU A 77 10.62 11.44 -6.52
CA GLU A 77 11.62 12.42 -6.04
C GLU A 77 10.99 13.47 -5.11
N SER A 78 9.72 13.78 -5.33
CA SER A 78 8.93 14.70 -4.48
C SER A 78 8.12 14.01 -3.38
N ALA A 79 8.19 12.67 -3.30
CA ALA A 79 7.42 11.92 -2.31
C ALA A 79 7.87 12.27 -0.88
N PRO A 80 6.96 12.16 0.11
CA PRO A 80 7.25 12.42 1.51
C PRO A 80 8.46 11.62 2.03
N THR A 81 9.16 12.20 2.99
CA THR A 81 10.52 11.80 3.36
C THR A 81 10.62 10.87 4.55
N VAL A 82 9.47 10.39 5.03
CA VAL A 82 8.96 10.50 6.42
C VAL A 82 8.33 11.85 6.72
#